data_AF-A0A9Q1N0T7-F1
#
_entry.id   AF-A0A9Q1N0T7-F1
#
_cell.length_a   1.000
_cell.length_b   1.000
_cell.length_c   1.000
_cell.angle_alpha   90.00
_cell.angle_beta   90.00
_cell.angle_gamma   90.00
#
_symmetry.space_group_name_H-M   'P 1'
#
loop_
_entity.id
_entity.type
_entity.pdbx_description
1 polymer ?
#
loop_
_entity_poly.entity_id
_entity_poly.type
_entity_poly.pdbx_seq_one_letter_code
_entity_poly.pdbx_strand_id
1 'polypeptide(L)'
;MILKNVVGLRFLLGSFNKFLTESSDFVTFRACEEALSLLIKFPIVLEEEDTIKILLQSGCMKSMAIMLQRGSAQARFCTVSIFQRITKSDYQWSNVIEDQGIEFFKSLMEIVSDEISSKENLCALQVLIDTLEKSKIENRKIEKSKKSRLKAIEAGDMCTLIEILPDSSKSRSEKIMYLIKLLCECADGRLGFIEHGLGVAAITRKMLNILNVGTKIGVKILSLICNSHPHR
;
A
#
# COMPACT_ATOMS: atom_id res chain seq x y z
N MET A 1 12.29 0.74 33.29
CA MET A 1 12.57 -0.26 32.23
C MET A 1 12.02 0.17 30.86
N ILE A 2 10.79 0.70 30.79
CA ILE A 2 10.15 1.17 29.54
C ILE A 2 10.95 2.29 28.83
N LEU A 3 11.44 3.30 29.54
CA LEU A 3 12.26 4.38 28.97
C LEU A 3 13.59 3.91 28.32
N LYS A 4 14.23 2.87 28.87
CA LYS A 4 15.44 2.28 28.25
C LYS A 4 15.12 1.59 26.92
N ASN A 5 13.93 0.99 26.80
CA ASN A 5 13.47 0.35 25.57
C ASN A 5 13.06 1.38 24.49
N VAL A 6 12.49 2.52 24.87
CA VAL A 6 12.14 3.59 23.91
C VAL A 6 13.40 4.26 23.34
N VAL A 7 14.41 4.53 24.17
CA VAL A 7 15.71 5.05 23.72
C VAL A 7 16.43 4.02 22.84
N GLY A 8 16.39 2.73 23.22
CA GLY A 8 16.92 1.64 22.40
C GLY A 8 16.19 1.49 21.06
N LEU A 9 14.87 1.69 21.03
CA LEU A 9 14.07 1.66 19.80
C LEU A 9 14.35 2.85 18.89
N ARG A 10 14.52 4.05 19.46
CA ARG A 10 14.97 5.24 18.71
C ARG A 10 16.40 5.07 18.18
N PHE A 11 17.28 4.43 18.95
CA PHE A 11 18.64 4.08 18.50
C PHE A 11 18.60 3.02 17.39
N LEU A 12 17.73 2.01 17.49
CA LEU A 12 17.48 1.02 16.44
C LEU A 12 16.87 1.67 15.18
N LEU A 13 16.00 2.66 15.32
CA LEU A 13 15.43 3.41 14.19
C LEU A 13 16.47 4.33 13.51
N GLY A 14 17.34 4.98 14.29
CA GLY A 14 18.48 5.74 13.73
C GLY A 14 19.53 4.83 13.07
N SER A 15 19.64 3.61 13.58
CA SER A 15 20.43 2.51 13.02
C SER A 15 19.83 2.04 11.68
N PHE A 16 18.51 1.87 11.58
CA PHE A 16 17.79 1.42 10.37
C PHE A 16 18.20 2.19 9.10
N ASN A 17 18.47 3.49 9.22
CA ASN A 17 18.86 4.34 8.09
C ASN A 17 20.27 4.05 7.53
N LYS A 18 21.18 3.47 8.33
CA LYS A 18 22.55 3.09 7.90
C LYS A 18 22.69 1.60 7.60
N PHE A 19 21.89 0.74 8.24
CA PHE A 19 22.20 -0.71 8.31
C PHE A 19 21.88 -1.52 7.05
N LEU A 20 20.92 -1.09 6.21
CA LEU A 20 20.50 -1.86 5.03
C LEU A 20 21.07 -1.33 3.71
N THR A 21 21.81 -0.22 3.73
CA THR A 21 22.44 0.35 2.53
C THR A 21 23.85 -0.18 2.29
N GLU A 22 24.56 -0.67 3.32
CA GLU A 22 25.98 -1.05 3.21
C GLU A 22 26.36 -2.46 3.71
N SER A 23 25.51 -3.20 4.43
CA SER A 23 25.86 -4.56 4.90
C SER A 23 24.73 -5.57 4.72
N SER A 24 24.90 -6.48 3.76
CA SER A 24 24.03 -7.62 3.47
C SER A 24 24.18 -8.78 4.46
N ASP A 25 24.52 -8.51 5.72
CA ASP A 25 24.70 -9.58 6.70
C ASP A 25 23.33 -10.06 7.22
N PHE A 26 23.15 -11.37 7.24
CA PHE A 26 21.98 -12.06 7.75
C PHE A 26 21.63 -11.64 9.19
N VAL A 27 22.65 -11.33 10.00
CA VAL A 27 22.47 -10.84 11.37
C VAL A 27 21.72 -9.52 11.40
N THR A 28 22.13 -8.56 10.56
CA THR A 28 21.49 -7.24 10.45
C THR A 28 20.06 -7.36 9.94
N PHE A 29 19.83 -8.21 8.94
CA PHE A 29 18.50 -8.47 8.41
C PHE A 29 17.55 -8.99 9.51
N ARG A 30 17.99 -9.99 10.28
CA ARG A 30 17.19 -10.55 11.38
C ARG A 30 16.94 -9.52 12.50
N ALA A 31 17.93 -8.70 12.83
CA ALA A 31 17.74 -7.62 13.80
C ALA A 31 16.65 -6.62 13.36
N CYS A 32 16.56 -6.34 12.05
CA CYS A 32 15.48 -5.52 11.49
C CYS A 32 14.10 -6.19 11.65
N GLU A 33 13.97 -7.50 11.40
CA GLU A 33 12.72 -8.24 11.61
C GLU A 33 12.23 -8.17 13.07
N GLU A 34 13.16 -8.36 14.02
CA GLU A 34 12.88 -8.28 15.44
C GLU A 34 12.48 -6.86 15.87
N ALA A 35 13.19 -5.85 15.37
CA ALA A 35 12.89 -4.45 15.66
C ALA A 35 11.48 -4.05 15.18
N LEU A 36 11.06 -4.45 13.97
CA LEU A 36 9.70 -4.23 13.48
C LEU A 36 8.65 -4.91 14.36
N SER A 37 8.94 -6.14 14.78
CA SER A 37 8.07 -6.91 15.68
C SER A 37 7.92 -6.25 17.05
N LEU A 38 9.00 -5.67 17.59
CA LEU A 38 8.97 -4.91 18.83
C LEU A 38 8.21 -3.60 18.66
N LEU A 39 8.44 -2.86 17.59
CA LEU A 39 7.80 -1.57 17.32
C LEU A 39 6.27 -1.66 17.36
N ILE A 40 5.69 -2.75 16.86
CA ILE A 40 4.23 -2.95 16.86
C ILE A 40 3.67 -3.27 18.25
N LYS A 41 4.45 -3.97 19.08
CA LYS A 41 4.10 -4.29 20.47
C LYS A 41 4.06 -3.04 21.35
N PHE A 42 4.68 -1.94 20.91
CA PHE A 42 4.66 -0.65 21.60
C PHE A 42 3.92 0.41 20.76
N PRO A 43 2.57 0.31 20.63
CA PRO A 43 1.78 1.20 19.77
C PRO A 43 1.93 2.68 20.12
N ILE A 44 2.13 3.01 21.40
CA ILE A 44 2.36 4.38 21.87
C ILE A 44 3.54 5.03 21.15
N VAL A 45 4.63 4.27 20.88
CA VAL A 45 5.80 4.81 20.19
C VAL A 45 5.51 5.09 18.72
N LEU A 46 4.59 4.33 18.11
CA LEU A 46 4.12 4.52 16.74
C LEU A 46 3.10 5.65 16.59
N GLU A 47 2.67 6.27 17.69
CA GLU A 47 1.82 7.47 17.68
C GLU A 47 2.66 8.75 17.83
N GLU A 48 3.93 8.62 18.24
CA GLU A 48 4.86 9.73 18.37
C GLU A 48 5.25 10.29 16.99
N GLU A 49 5.10 11.61 16.82
CA GLU A 49 5.42 12.32 15.58
C GLU A 49 6.87 12.09 15.13
N ASP A 50 7.83 12.13 16.06
CA ASP A 50 9.25 11.93 15.75
C ASP A 50 9.53 10.52 15.21
N THR A 51 8.86 9.51 15.77
CA THR A 51 8.98 8.12 15.29
C THR A 51 8.46 8.00 13.87
N ILE A 52 7.28 8.57 13.59
CA ILE A 52 6.69 8.54 12.25
C ILE A 52 7.57 9.29 11.25
N LYS A 53 8.11 10.46 11.61
CA LYS A 53 9.07 11.20 10.78
C LYS A 53 10.29 10.36 10.43
N ILE A 54 10.85 9.62 11.39
CA ILE A 54 11.99 8.72 11.14
C ILE A 54 11.59 7.57 10.21
N LEU A 55 10.43 6.95 10.42
CA LEU A 55 9.94 5.86 9.58
C LEU A 55 9.69 6.30 8.12
N LEU A 56 9.30 7.56 7.92
CA LEU A 56 9.10 8.17 6.61
C LEU A 56 10.40 8.59 5.90
N GLN A 57 11.56 8.50 6.56
CA GLN A 57 12.84 8.76 5.90
C GLN A 57 13.12 7.71 4.83
N SER A 58 13.82 8.12 3.77
CA SER A 58 14.05 7.27 2.60
C SER A 58 14.82 5.98 2.90
N GLY A 59 15.78 5.98 3.82
CA GLY A 59 16.46 4.75 4.22
C GLY A 59 15.54 3.78 4.97
N CYS A 60 14.68 4.28 5.86
CA CYS A 60 13.70 3.46 6.58
C CYS A 60 12.64 2.87 5.63
N MET A 61 12.13 3.68 4.69
CA MET A 61 11.16 3.24 3.68
C MET A 61 11.74 2.16 2.76
N LYS A 62 12.97 2.33 2.25
CA LYS A 62 13.68 1.31 1.49
C LYS A 62 13.89 0.02 2.29
N SER A 63 14.26 0.16 3.55
CA SER A 63 14.44 -0.98 4.46
C SER A 63 13.15 -1.76 4.65
N MET A 64 12.04 -1.05 4.90
CA MET A 64 10.72 -1.67 5.02
C MET A 64 10.27 -2.31 3.70
N ALA A 65 10.58 -1.72 2.54
CA ALA A 65 10.32 -2.35 1.25
C ALA A 65 11.08 -3.69 1.12
N ILE A 66 12.36 -3.75 1.49
CA ILE A 66 13.13 -5.02 1.53
C ILE A 66 12.48 -6.03 2.48
N MET A 67 11.97 -5.59 3.64
CA MET A 67 11.27 -6.47 4.59
C MET A 67 9.97 -7.02 4.01
N LEU A 68 9.24 -6.24 3.21
CA LEU A 68 8.06 -6.72 2.49
C LEU A 68 8.40 -7.78 1.44
N GLN A 69 9.51 -7.60 0.73
CA GLN A 69 9.94 -8.50 -0.36
C GLN A 69 10.56 -9.80 0.14
N ARG A 70 11.41 -9.73 1.18
CA ARG A 70 12.30 -10.84 1.59
C ARG A 70 12.11 -11.28 3.04
N GLY A 71 11.34 -10.55 3.84
CA GLY A 71 11.14 -10.85 5.24
C GLY A 71 10.33 -12.12 5.47
N SER A 72 10.47 -12.68 6.67
CA SER A 72 9.57 -13.70 7.20
C SER A 72 8.11 -13.22 7.16
N ALA A 73 7.15 -14.14 7.19
CA ALA A 73 5.73 -13.80 7.25
C ALA A 73 5.42 -12.82 8.40
N GLN A 74 6.07 -13.01 9.55
CA GLN A 74 5.94 -12.10 10.70
C GLN A 74 6.49 -10.71 10.38
N ALA A 75 7.69 -10.59 9.79
CA ALA A 75 8.28 -9.30 9.43
C ALA A 75 7.44 -8.56 8.38
N ARG A 76 6.91 -9.27 7.37
CA ARG A 76 5.99 -8.73 6.37
C ARG A 76 4.70 -8.20 7.02
N PHE A 77 4.05 -9.02 7.86
CA PHE A 77 2.87 -8.61 8.64
C PHE A 77 3.16 -7.38 9.49
N CYS A 78 4.31 -7.36 10.15
CA CYS A 78 4.71 -6.26 10.99
C CYS A 78 4.84 -4.96 10.18
N THR A 79 5.60 -5.02 9.09
CA THR A 79 5.82 -3.87 8.22
C THR A 79 4.52 -3.31 7.65
N VAL A 80 3.62 -4.17 7.15
CA VAL A 80 2.30 -3.74 6.65
C VAL A 80 1.47 -3.09 7.76
N SER A 81 1.52 -3.62 8.99
CA SER A 81 0.81 -3.06 10.14
C SER A 81 1.34 -1.68 10.55
N ILE A 82 2.65 -1.47 10.43
CA ILE A 82 3.29 -0.16 10.63
C ILE A 82 2.80 0.82 9.56
N PHE A 83 2.84 0.44 8.28
CA PHE A 83 2.28 1.27 7.21
C PHE A 83 0.81 1.60 7.45
N GLN A 84 0.00 0.64 7.88
CA GLN A 84 -1.42 0.88 8.18
C GLN A 84 -1.64 1.90 9.30
N ARG A 85 -0.74 1.97 10.29
CA ARG A 85 -0.81 2.99 11.35
C ARG A 85 -0.41 4.36 10.80
N ILE A 86 0.66 4.41 10.03
CA ILE A 86 1.13 5.65 9.39
C ILE A 86 0.06 6.18 8.42
N THR A 87 -0.55 5.33 7.59
CA THR A 87 -1.65 5.72 6.69
C THR A 87 -2.93 6.08 7.43
N LYS A 88 -3.04 5.94 8.75
CA LYS A 88 -4.15 6.50 9.54
C LYS A 88 -3.81 7.84 10.20
N SER A 89 -2.55 8.11 10.44
CA SER A 89 -2.07 9.36 11.07
C SER A 89 -2.02 10.57 10.12
N ASP A 90 -2.21 11.80 10.62
CA ASP A 90 -2.31 13.03 9.80
C ASP A 90 -0.98 13.59 9.25
N TYR A 91 0.09 12.79 9.24
CA TYR A 91 1.42 13.24 8.80
C TYR A 91 1.57 13.28 7.28
N GLN A 92 2.58 14.04 6.79
CA GLN A 92 2.90 14.32 5.38
C GLN A 92 3.38 13.07 4.60
N TRP A 93 2.52 12.07 4.48
CA TRP A 93 2.70 10.85 3.68
C TRP A 93 2.90 11.16 2.18
N SER A 94 2.39 12.30 1.72
CA SER A 94 2.45 12.71 0.32
C SER A 94 3.89 12.86 -0.21
N ASN A 95 4.83 13.38 0.59
CA ASN A 95 6.22 13.55 0.17
C ASN A 95 6.91 12.19 -0.06
N VAL A 96 6.57 11.18 0.73
CA VAL A 96 7.12 9.83 0.59
C VAL A 96 6.64 9.17 -0.69
N ILE A 97 5.37 9.36 -1.05
CA ILE A 97 4.82 8.85 -2.31
C ILE A 97 5.44 9.55 -3.53
N GLU A 98 5.78 10.83 -3.42
CA GLU A 98 6.48 11.54 -4.50
C GLU A 98 7.90 10.99 -4.75
N ASP A 99 8.64 10.68 -3.69
CA ASP A 99 10.03 10.21 -3.78
C ASP A 99 10.15 8.70 -4.09
N GLN A 100 9.34 7.87 -3.42
CA GLN A 100 9.47 6.41 -3.42
C GLN A 100 8.17 5.66 -3.75
N GLY A 101 7.17 6.36 -4.28
CA GLY A 101 5.83 5.80 -4.49
C GLY A 101 5.82 4.51 -5.30
N ILE A 102 6.57 4.43 -6.40
CA ILE A 102 6.55 3.24 -7.28
C ILE A 102 7.00 1.99 -6.52
N GLU A 103 8.15 2.04 -5.85
CA GLU A 103 8.70 0.89 -5.12
C GLU A 103 7.84 0.52 -3.90
N PHE A 104 7.22 1.51 -3.28
CA PHE A 104 6.24 1.30 -2.22
C PHE A 104 5.00 0.53 -2.73
N PHE A 105 4.40 0.98 -3.85
CA PHE A 105 3.24 0.32 -4.46
C PHE A 105 3.57 -1.10 -4.89
N LYS A 106 4.69 -1.30 -5.60
CA LYS A 106 5.17 -2.64 -5.99
C LYS A 106 5.31 -3.58 -4.79
N SER A 107 6.00 -3.14 -3.73
CA SER A 107 6.26 -3.98 -2.56
C SER A 107 4.97 -4.40 -1.83
N LEU A 108 3.94 -3.54 -1.82
CA LEU A 108 2.63 -3.92 -1.29
C LEU A 108 1.86 -4.83 -2.25
N MET A 109 1.95 -4.59 -3.55
CA MET A 109 1.29 -5.41 -4.56
C MET A 109 1.85 -6.83 -4.62
N GLU A 110 3.12 -7.04 -4.32
CA GLU A 110 3.70 -8.38 -4.16
C GLU A 110 2.98 -9.17 -3.05
N ILE A 111 2.77 -8.55 -1.88
CA ILE A 111 2.02 -9.17 -0.78
C ILE A 111 0.58 -9.43 -1.21
N VAL A 112 -0.05 -8.44 -1.85
CA VAL A 112 -1.42 -8.61 -2.34
C VAL A 112 -1.50 -9.77 -3.32
N SER A 113 -0.49 -9.97 -4.18
CA SER A 113 -0.50 -11.02 -5.21
C SER A 113 -0.30 -12.43 -4.64
N ASP A 114 0.25 -12.58 -3.44
CA ASP A 114 0.36 -13.88 -2.78
C ASP A 114 -1.04 -14.52 -2.64
N GLU A 115 -1.21 -15.74 -3.18
CA GLU A 115 -2.50 -16.46 -3.24
C GLU A 115 -3.04 -16.84 -1.86
N ILE A 116 -2.19 -16.87 -0.84
CA ILE A 116 -2.57 -17.21 0.52
C ILE A 116 -3.39 -16.04 1.07
N SER A 117 -4.69 -16.25 1.31
CA SER A 117 -5.58 -15.25 1.89
C SER A 117 -5.25 -15.01 3.37
N SER A 118 -4.15 -14.31 3.62
CA SER A 118 -3.69 -13.98 4.95
C SER A 118 -4.23 -12.62 5.39
N LYS A 119 -4.15 -12.37 6.70
CA LYS A 119 -4.44 -11.06 7.29
C LYS A 119 -3.52 -9.98 6.72
N GLU A 120 -2.28 -10.33 6.35
CA GLU A 120 -1.34 -9.41 5.68
C GLU A 120 -1.94 -8.82 4.40
N ASN A 121 -2.52 -9.65 3.53
CA ASN A 121 -3.04 -9.22 2.23
C ASN A 121 -4.18 -8.21 2.36
N LEU A 122 -5.11 -8.44 3.30
CA LEU A 122 -6.21 -7.53 3.55
C LEU A 122 -5.75 -6.20 4.17
N CYS A 123 -4.71 -6.25 5.00
CA CYS A 123 -4.07 -5.06 5.55
C CYS A 123 -3.31 -4.30 4.45
N ALA A 124 -2.57 -4.97 3.56
CA ALA A 124 -1.87 -4.35 2.44
C ALA A 124 -2.84 -3.66 1.47
N LEU A 125 -3.95 -4.32 1.11
CA LEU A 125 -5.03 -3.70 0.34
C LEU A 125 -5.61 -2.46 1.04
N GLN A 126 -5.75 -2.49 2.39
CA GLN A 126 -6.21 -1.31 3.12
C GLN A 126 -5.19 -0.17 3.08
N VAL A 127 -3.89 -0.46 3.22
CA VAL A 127 -2.81 0.54 3.13
C VAL A 127 -2.81 1.21 1.75
N LEU A 128 -2.98 0.44 0.67
CA LEU A 128 -3.10 0.96 -0.69
C LEU A 128 -4.30 1.91 -0.83
N ILE A 129 -5.47 1.49 -0.32
CA ILE A 129 -6.69 2.29 -0.31
C ILE A 129 -6.48 3.59 0.47
N ASP A 130 -6.02 3.50 1.73
CA ASP A 130 -5.81 4.66 2.61
C ASP A 130 -4.83 5.66 1.97
N THR A 131 -3.77 5.17 1.34
CA THR A 131 -2.78 5.98 0.63
C THR A 131 -3.41 6.75 -0.52
N LEU A 132 -4.22 6.11 -1.35
CA LEU A 132 -4.88 6.76 -2.49
C LEU A 132 -6.04 7.67 -2.04
N GLU A 133 -6.74 7.36 -0.95
CA GLU A 133 -7.84 8.18 -0.43
C GLU A 133 -7.36 9.44 0.27
N LYS A 134 -6.34 9.36 1.12
CA LYS A 134 -5.80 10.52 1.85
C LYS A 134 -5.36 11.65 0.95
N SER A 135 -4.89 11.31 -0.25
CA SER A 135 -4.55 12.27 -1.28
C SER A 135 -5.71 13.21 -1.70
N LYS A 136 -6.96 12.87 -1.35
CA LYS A 136 -8.16 13.69 -1.57
C LYS A 136 -8.49 14.67 -0.44
N ILE A 137 -7.90 14.51 0.74
CA ILE A 137 -8.31 15.23 1.97
C ILE A 137 -7.49 16.51 2.17
N GLU A 138 -6.24 16.56 1.68
CA GLU A 138 -5.39 17.75 1.80
C GLU A 138 -5.89 18.92 0.91
N ASN A 139 -5.86 20.16 1.44
CA ASN A 139 -6.36 21.40 0.84
C ASN A 139 -5.72 21.83 -0.52
N ARG A 140 -4.84 21.02 -1.13
CA ARG A 140 -4.33 21.13 -2.52
C ARG A 140 -4.82 19.94 -3.36
N LYS A 141 -6.14 19.80 -3.43
CA LYS A 141 -6.94 18.57 -3.51
C LYS A 141 -6.82 17.71 -4.79
N ILE A 142 -6.45 18.29 -5.93
CA ILE A 142 -6.58 17.60 -7.23
C ILE A 142 -5.23 17.07 -7.73
N GLU A 143 -4.15 17.84 -7.61
CA GLU A 143 -2.86 17.46 -8.18
C GLU A 143 -2.16 16.34 -7.40
N LYS A 144 -2.11 16.42 -6.07
CA LYS A 144 -1.49 15.37 -5.23
C LYS A 144 -2.18 14.02 -5.38
N SER A 145 -3.51 14.04 -5.52
CA SER A 145 -4.31 12.84 -5.74
C SER A 145 -4.05 12.18 -7.09
N LYS A 146 -3.74 12.96 -8.13
CA LYS A 146 -3.35 12.41 -9.43
C LYS A 146 -1.96 11.77 -9.38
N LYS A 147 -1.01 12.38 -8.67
CA LYS A 147 0.36 11.86 -8.54
C LYS A 147 0.44 10.48 -7.90
N SER A 148 -0.23 10.26 -6.75
CA SER A 148 -0.20 8.95 -6.08
C SER A 148 -0.84 7.85 -6.92
N ARG A 149 -1.96 8.15 -7.61
CA ARG A 149 -2.57 7.23 -8.56
C ARG A 149 -1.64 6.92 -9.73
N LEU A 150 -0.99 7.94 -10.31
CA LEU A 150 -0.05 7.74 -11.40
C LEU A 150 1.09 6.82 -10.97
N LYS A 151 1.65 6.99 -9.77
CA LYS A 151 2.70 6.12 -9.23
C LYS A 151 2.24 4.67 -9.06
N ALA A 152 0.99 4.45 -8.63
CA ALA A 152 0.39 3.12 -8.57
C ALA A 152 0.18 2.50 -9.97
N ILE A 153 -0.22 3.31 -10.96
CA ILE A 153 -0.34 2.85 -12.35
C ILE A 153 1.03 2.49 -12.94
N GLU A 154 2.04 3.34 -12.74
CA GLU A 154 3.44 3.09 -13.15
C GLU A 154 4.03 1.85 -12.46
N ALA A 155 3.57 1.52 -11.26
CA ALA A 155 3.96 0.31 -10.53
C ALA A 155 3.30 -0.97 -11.08
N GLY A 156 2.31 -0.85 -11.99
CA GLY A 156 1.61 -1.99 -12.58
C GLY A 156 0.37 -2.44 -11.82
N ASP A 157 -0.04 -1.72 -10.76
CA ASP A 157 -1.11 -2.13 -9.84
C ASP A 157 -2.41 -2.47 -10.57
N MET A 158 -2.79 -1.70 -11.60
CA MET A 158 -4.03 -1.94 -12.35
C MET A 158 -4.07 -3.34 -12.98
N CYS A 159 -2.98 -3.74 -13.65
CA CYS A 159 -2.86 -5.02 -14.34
C CYS A 159 -3.02 -6.17 -13.34
N THR A 160 -2.22 -6.14 -12.28
CA THR A 160 -2.23 -7.15 -11.22
C THR A 160 -3.59 -7.24 -10.53
N LEU A 161 -4.23 -6.11 -10.22
CA LEU A 161 -5.55 -6.10 -9.58
C LEU A 161 -6.65 -6.73 -10.45
N ILE A 162 -6.61 -6.52 -11.76
CA ILE A 162 -7.55 -7.15 -12.70
C ILE A 162 -7.34 -8.68 -12.73
N GLU A 163 -6.08 -9.11 -12.74
CA GLU A 163 -5.71 -10.53 -12.82
C GLU A 163 -6.08 -11.33 -11.58
N ILE A 164 -5.88 -10.77 -10.38
CA ILE A 164 -6.17 -11.48 -9.12
C ILE A 164 -7.66 -11.39 -8.70
N LEU A 165 -8.45 -10.50 -9.31
CA LEU A 165 -9.84 -10.27 -8.91
C LEU A 165 -10.74 -11.51 -9.07
N PRO A 166 -10.71 -12.27 -10.18
CA PRO A 166 -11.61 -13.40 -10.41
C PRO A 166 -11.58 -14.42 -9.28
N ASP A 167 -10.40 -14.74 -8.78
CA ASP A 167 -10.18 -15.82 -7.80
C ASP A 167 -10.18 -15.34 -6.34
N SER A 168 -10.35 -14.05 -6.11
CA SER A 168 -10.36 -13.48 -4.76
C SER A 168 -11.61 -13.84 -3.94
N SER A 169 -11.48 -13.93 -2.61
CA SER A 169 -12.64 -14.09 -1.70
C SER A 169 -13.53 -12.84 -1.68
N LYS A 170 -14.79 -12.92 -1.23
CA LYS A 170 -15.75 -11.79 -1.25
C LYS A 170 -15.19 -10.50 -0.61
N SER A 171 -14.63 -10.60 0.60
CA SER A 171 -14.08 -9.44 1.33
C SER A 171 -12.85 -8.83 0.63
N ARG A 172 -12.01 -9.68 0.03
CA ARG A 172 -10.85 -9.25 -0.76
C ARG A 172 -11.28 -8.58 -2.07
N SER A 173 -12.30 -9.13 -2.73
CA SER A 173 -12.86 -8.63 -3.98
C SER A 173 -13.35 -7.20 -3.84
N GLU A 174 -14.07 -6.90 -2.76
CA GLU A 174 -14.60 -5.55 -2.51
C GLU A 174 -13.48 -4.52 -2.41
N LYS A 175 -12.39 -4.84 -1.70
CA LYS A 175 -11.21 -3.98 -1.60
C LYS A 175 -10.49 -3.83 -2.94
N ILE A 176 -10.28 -4.92 -3.69
CA ILE A 176 -9.67 -4.87 -5.02
C ILE A 176 -10.50 -4.00 -5.96
N MET A 177 -11.82 -4.22 -6.03
CA MET A 177 -12.71 -3.40 -6.86
C MET A 177 -12.69 -1.94 -6.42
N TYR A 178 -12.64 -1.67 -5.11
CA TYR A 178 -12.54 -0.31 -4.62
C TYR A 178 -11.23 0.35 -5.04
N LEU A 179 -10.12 -0.38 -5.01
CA LEU A 179 -8.81 0.11 -5.45
C LEU A 179 -8.79 0.38 -6.96
N ILE A 180 -9.31 -0.53 -7.78
CA ILE A 180 -9.52 -0.30 -9.23
C ILE A 180 -10.36 0.95 -9.46
N LYS A 181 -11.45 1.13 -8.71
CA LYS A 181 -12.29 2.32 -8.78
C LYS A 181 -11.54 3.60 -8.46
N LEU A 182 -10.63 3.59 -7.47
CA LEU A 182 -9.79 4.74 -7.14
C LEU A 182 -8.81 5.06 -8.27
N LEU A 183 -8.19 4.04 -8.88
CA LEU A 183 -7.29 4.21 -10.00
C LEU A 183 -7.99 4.78 -11.24
N CYS A 184 -9.22 4.31 -11.55
CA CYS A 184 -10.03 4.83 -12.66
C CYS A 184 -10.52 6.30 -12.47
N GLU A 185 -10.26 6.95 -11.33
CA GLU A 185 -10.52 8.38 -11.16
C GLU A 185 -9.51 9.27 -11.92
N CYS A 186 -8.39 8.73 -12.41
CA CYS A 186 -7.44 9.42 -13.29
C CYS A 186 -7.49 8.87 -14.73
N ALA A 187 -6.97 9.64 -15.70
CA ALA A 187 -7.00 9.26 -17.11
C ALA A 187 -6.15 8.02 -17.39
N ASP A 188 -4.92 7.98 -16.86
CA ASP A 188 -3.97 6.88 -17.02
C ASP A 188 -4.53 5.57 -16.44
N GLY A 189 -5.21 5.65 -15.29
CA GLY A 189 -5.85 4.47 -14.70
C GLY A 189 -7.01 3.94 -15.54
N ARG A 190 -7.81 4.82 -16.18
CA ARG A 190 -8.84 4.37 -17.11
C ARG A 190 -8.24 3.75 -18.36
N LEU A 191 -7.17 4.35 -18.90
CA LEU A 191 -6.46 3.81 -20.05
C LEU A 191 -5.91 2.41 -19.74
N GLY A 192 -5.17 2.26 -18.63
CA GLY A 192 -4.62 0.96 -18.22
C GLY A 192 -5.69 -0.09 -17.95
N PHE A 193 -6.86 0.29 -17.43
CA PHE A 193 -7.98 -0.64 -17.27
C PHE A 193 -8.54 -1.14 -18.61
N ILE A 194 -8.67 -0.24 -19.59
CA ILE A 194 -9.19 -0.57 -20.93
C ILE A 194 -8.17 -1.42 -21.70
N GLU A 195 -6.89 -1.06 -21.64
CA GLU A 195 -5.80 -1.74 -22.35
C GLU A 195 -5.56 -3.17 -21.87
N HIS A 196 -5.85 -3.49 -20.61
CA HIS A 196 -5.73 -4.87 -20.10
C HIS A 196 -6.62 -5.87 -20.85
N GLY A 197 -7.75 -5.42 -21.42
CA GLY A 197 -8.67 -6.25 -22.19
C GLY A 197 -9.57 -7.17 -21.36
N LEU A 198 -9.13 -7.63 -20.18
CA LEU A 198 -9.95 -8.46 -19.27
C LEU A 198 -10.68 -7.65 -18.20
N GLY A 199 -10.41 -6.35 -18.06
CA GLY A 199 -10.94 -5.51 -16.97
C GLY A 199 -12.46 -5.54 -16.85
N VAL A 200 -13.19 -5.31 -17.95
CA VAL A 200 -14.68 -5.32 -17.94
C VAL A 200 -15.21 -6.70 -17.58
N ALA A 201 -14.65 -7.77 -18.15
CA ALA A 201 -15.08 -9.14 -17.87
C ALA A 201 -14.82 -9.51 -16.40
N ALA A 202 -13.66 -9.16 -15.84
CA ALA A 202 -13.31 -9.41 -14.45
C ALA A 202 -14.27 -8.71 -13.48
N ILE A 203 -14.58 -7.42 -13.71
CA ILE A 203 -15.52 -6.65 -12.89
C ILE A 203 -16.93 -7.23 -13.00
N THR A 204 -17.45 -7.46 -14.21
CA THR A 204 -18.82 -7.96 -14.40
C THR A 204 -19.00 -9.35 -13.81
N ARG A 205 -18.03 -10.26 -14.01
CA ARG A 205 -18.05 -11.60 -13.38
C ARG A 205 -18.09 -11.49 -11.86
N LYS A 206 -17.34 -10.54 -11.28
CA LYS A 206 -17.30 -10.40 -9.81
C LYS A 206 -18.56 -9.78 -9.23
N MET A 207 -19.15 -8.78 -9.90
CA MET A 207 -20.41 -8.14 -9.49
C MET A 207 -21.55 -9.13 -9.28
N LEU A 208 -21.59 -10.22 -10.05
CA LEU A 208 -22.63 -11.26 -9.92
C LEU A 208 -22.47 -12.14 -8.66
N ASN A 209 -21.32 -12.09 -8.00
CA ASN A 209 -20.92 -13.05 -6.95
C ASN A 209 -20.60 -12.40 -5.58
N ILE A 210 -20.81 -11.08 -5.45
CA ILE A 210 -20.45 -10.30 -4.25
C ILE A 210 -21.67 -9.59 -3.63
N LEU A 211 -21.48 -8.95 -2.46
CA LEU A 211 -22.52 -8.20 -1.78
C LEU A 211 -22.91 -6.93 -2.57
N ASN A 212 -24.09 -6.37 -2.27
CA ASN A 212 -24.64 -5.18 -2.95
C ASN A 212 -23.67 -3.97 -3.01
N VAL A 213 -22.80 -3.82 -2.01
CA VAL A 213 -21.77 -2.75 -1.99
C VAL A 213 -20.77 -2.92 -3.13
N GLY A 214 -20.32 -4.15 -3.37
CA GLY A 214 -19.42 -4.48 -4.47
C GLY A 214 -20.05 -4.20 -5.84
N THR A 215 -21.34 -4.51 -6.01
CA THR A 215 -22.09 -4.18 -7.23
C THR A 215 -22.14 -2.68 -7.49
N LYS A 216 -22.38 -1.86 -6.45
CA LYS A 216 -22.35 -0.40 -6.56
C LYS A 216 -20.97 0.13 -6.99
N ILE A 217 -19.90 -0.45 -6.45
CA ILE A 217 -18.53 -0.10 -6.86
C ILE A 217 -18.30 -0.47 -8.32
N GLY A 218 -18.69 -1.68 -8.72
CA GLY A 218 -18.56 -2.15 -10.11
C GLY A 218 -19.28 -1.25 -11.11
N VAL A 219 -20.54 -0.88 -10.83
CA VAL A 219 -21.28 0.11 -11.66
C VAL A 219 -20.53 1.43 -11.74
N LYS A 220 -19.91 1.90 -10.65
CA LYS A 220 -19.14 3.14 -10.66
C LYS A 220 -17.89 3.04 -11.53
N ILE A 221 -17.19 1.91 -11.52
CA ILE A 221 -16.04 1.65 -12.42
C ILE A 221 -16.50 1.72 -13.87
N LEU A 222 -17.56 0.97 -14.22
CA LEU A 222 -18.12 0.95 -15.57
C LEU A 222 -18.58 2.34 -16.03
N SER A 223 -19.18 3.12 -15.13
CA SER A 223 -19.55 4.51 -15.41
C SER A 223 -18.33 5.41 -15.66
N LEU A 224 -17.23 5.24 -14.90
CA LEU A 224 -16.01 6.04 -15.09
C LEU A 224 -15.34 5.77 -16.44
N ILE A 225 -15.32 4.52 -16.90
CA ILE A 225 -14.74 4.16 -18.20
C ILE A 225 -15.64 4.62 -19.36
N CYS A 226 -16.96 4.47 -19.26
CA CYS A 226 -17.88 4.89 -20.33
C CYS A 226 -17.96 6.41 -20.50
N ASN A 227 -17.82 7.16 -19.40
CA ASN A 227 -17.83 8.63 -19.43
C ASN A 227 -16.45 9.24 -19.75
N SER A 228 -15.44 8.40 -20.05
CA SER A 228 -14.15 8.90 -20.47
C SER A 228 -14.18 9.22 -21.97
N HIS A 229 -13.88 10.47 -22.32
CA HIS A 229 -13.76 10.85 -23.73
C HIS A 229 -12.58 10.09 -24.34
N PRO A 230 -12.77 9.40 -25.48
CA PRO A 230 -11.65 8.81 -26.19
C PRO A 230 -10.75 9.95 -26.69
N HIS A 231 -9.53 10.04 -26.15
CA HIS A 231 -8.47 10.76 -26.83
C HIS A 231 -8.08 9.92 -28.06
N ARG A 232 -8.77 10.20 -29.17
CA ARG A 232 -8.28 9.91 -30.51
C ARG A 232 -7.13 10.87 -30.85
#